data_AF-A0A7S3GM67-F1
#
_entry.id   AF-A0A7S3GM67-F1
#
_cell.length_a   1.000
_cell.length_b   1.000
_cell.length_c   1.000
_cell.angle_alpha   90.00
_cell.angle_beta   90.00
_cell.angle_gamma   90.00
#
_symmetry.space_group_name_H-M   'P 1'
#
loop_
_entity.id
_entity.type
_entity.pdbx_description
1 polymer ?
#
loop_
_entity_poly.entity_id
_entity_poly.type
_entity_poly.pdbx_seq_one_letter_code
_entity_poly.pdbx_strand_id
1 'polypeptide(L)'
;PRIAIRMGCFHSTSKDEPQRSDSPTVVKREMEEPVKKFDRSHYMFTDRQNETLVKYPGDLNGQQFMINKCENCDIWILDNTATVSIDKTTNCRIYLGPCESSLFFRNCSDLKVIAACQQFRTRDCTNCDFMLFCMTAPIIEASDSMRFTCFNFSYFSLTKQMDSAGLDPFTNCWYDIYDFNKGSKPHWSFITPPPLSGNEWMVPPTSDEEGKITAEFDQSIPCPIPFSVGEAEKGRDSTCCAIVPRSMAESLLTISAKLEKVRVD
;
A
#
# COMPACT_ATOMS: atom_id res chain seq x y z
N PRO A 1 42.78 4.40 -25.11
CA PRO A 1 43.76 3.85 -26.09
C PRO A 1 43.68 2.31 -26.11
N ARG A 2 43.14 1.78 -27.22
CA ARG A 2 43.07 0.35 -27.56
C ARG A 2 44.48 -0.25 -27.66
N ILE A 3 44.65 -1.54 -27.34
CA ILE A 3 45.61 -2.51 -27.91
C ILE A 3 45.26 -3.87 -27.28
N ALA A 4 44.53 -4.76 -27.96
CA ALA A 4 44.91 -5.66 -29.06
C ALA A 4 45.45 -7.02 -28.58
N ILE A 5 44.67 -8.05 -28.92
CA ILE A 5 44.91 -9.48 -28.74
C ILE A 5 46.04 -9.93 -29.67
N ARG A 6 46.92 -10.82 -29.20
CA ARG A 6 47.83 -11.57 -30.07
C ARG A 6 47.79 -13.06 -29.75
N MET A 7 47.39 -13.84 -30.74
CA MET A 7 47.45 -15.30 -30.78
C MET A 7 48.88 -15.82 -30.73
N GLY A 8 49.05 -16.99 -30.10
CA GLY A 8 50.22 -17.85 -30.24
C GLY A 8 49.79 -19.31 -30.21
N CYS A 9 49.84 -19.98 -31.36
CA CYS A 9 49.83 -21.43 -31.47
C CYS A 9 51.22 -21.97 -31.16
N PHE A 10 51.32 -23.07 -30.40
CA PHE A 10 52.49 -23.95 -30.39
C PHE A 10 52.07 -25.42 -30.47
N HIS A 11 52.84 -26.16 -31.26
CA HIS A 11 52.61 -27.54 -31.72
C HIS A 11 53.13 -28.61 -30.73
N SER A 12 52.35 -29.70 -30.64
CA SER A 12 52.66 -31.14 -30.54
C SER A 12 53.80 -31.69 -29.66
N THR A 13 53.46 -32.66 -28.80
CA THR A 13 53.78 -34.13 -28.84
C THR A 13 53.19 -34.70 -27.53
N SER A 14 52.60 -35.88 -27.39
CA SER A 14 52.77 -37.19 -28.03
C SER A 14 51.49 -38.03 -27.85
N LYS A 15 51.37 -39.06 -28.68
CA LYS A 15 50.28 -40.05 -28.78
C LYS A 15 50.16 -40.92 -27.51
N ASP A 16 48.93 -41.18 -27.10
CA ASP A 16 48.46 -42.47 -26.58
C ASP A 16 46.94 -42.59 -26.86
N GLU A 17 46.56 -43.60 -27.63
CA GLU A 17 45.20 -44.14 -27.75
C GLU A 17 45.28 -45.57 -27.21
N PRO A 18 44.25 -46.15 -26.54
CA PRO A 18 43.00 -46.43 -27.25
C PRO A 18 41.70 -46.54 -26.42
N GLN A 19 40.61 -46.68 -27.19
CA GLN A 19 39.32 -47.32 -26.91
C GLN A 19 38.10 -46.42 -26.67
N ARG A 20 37.33 -46.28 -27.76
CA ARG A 20 35.90 -45.95 -27.78
C ARG A 20 35.09 -46.92 -26.92
N SER A 21 34.29 -46.38 -26.02
CA SER A 21 33.04 -46.99 -25.58
C SER A 21 31.88 -46.10 -26.03
N ASP A 22 31.25 -46.46 -27.15
CA ASP A 22 29.99 -45.86 -27.58
C ASP A 22 28.89 -46.28 -26.59
N SER A 23 28.50 -45.37 -25.70
CA SER A 23 27.26 -45.47 -24.95
C SER A 23 26.49 -44.15 -25.10
N PRO A 24 25.24 -44.18 -25.60
CA PRO A 24 24.48 -42.96 -25.77
C PRO A 24 24.07 -42.45 -24.39
N THR A 25 24.67 -41.34 -23.96
CA THR A 25 24.20 -40.63 -22.77
C THR A 25 22.85 -40.00 -23.10
N VAL A 26 21.77 -40.62 -22.61
CA VAL A 26 20.42 -40.05 -22.65
C VAL A 26 20.43 -38.79 -21.79
N VAL A 27 20.49 -37.63 -22.45
CA VAL A 27 20.24 -36.34 -21.80
C VAL A 27 18.77 -36.34 -21.37
N LYS A 28 18.52 -36.52 -20.08
CA LYS A 28 17.20 -36.32 -19.49
C LYS A 28 16.84 -34.86 -19.69
N ARG A 29 15.80 -34.59 -20.49
CA ARG A 29 15.18 -33.27 -20.55
C ARG A 29 14.62 -32.97 -19.17
N GLU A 30 15.17 -31.97 -18.50
CA GLU A 30 14.52 -31.37 -17.35
C GLU A 30 13.16 -30.85 -17.85
N MET A 31 12.09 -31.30 -17.21
CA MET A 31 10.76 -30.75 -17.45
C MET A 31 10.79 -29.32 -16.93
N GLU A 32 10.85 -28.34 -17.84
CA GLU A 32 10.60 -26.95 -17.50
C GLU A 32 9.25 -26.87 -16.79
N GLU A 33 9.24 -26.31 -15.58
CA GLU A 33 8.00 -26.07 -14.87
C GLU A 33 7.07 -25.23 -15.74
N PRO A 34 5.77 -25.57 -15.81
CA PRO A 34 4.85 -24.86 -16.68
C PRO A 34 4.85 -23.38 -16.32
N VAL A 35 5.25 -22.52 -17.27
CA VAL A 35 5.20 -21.07 -17.13
C VAL A 35 3.78 -20.69 -16.70
N LYS A 36 3.64 -20.26 -15.45
CA LYS A 36 2.36 -19.83 -14.86
C LYS A 36 1.81 -18.71 -15.75
N LYS A 37 0.69 -18.98 -16.44
CA LYS A 37 0.04 -17.96 -17.28
C LYS A 37 -0.33 -16.77 -16.40
N PHE A 38 0.18 -15.59 -16.77
CA PHE A 38 -0.12 -14.33 -16.08
C PHE A 38 -1.58 -13.95 -16.33
N ASP A 39 -2.44 -14.17 -15.34
CA ASP A 39 -3.83 -13.75 -15.40
C ASP A 39 -3.97 -12.30 -14.92
N ARG A 40 -4.27 -11.40 -15.86
CA ARG A 40 -4.45 -9.98 -15.58
C ARG A 40 -5.64 -9.71 -14.67
N SER A 41 -6.68 -10.55 -14.72
CA SER A 41 -7.89 -10.35 -13.92
C SER A 41 -7.62 -10.48 -12.41
N HIS A 42 -6.56 -11.20 -12.03
CA HIS A 42 -6.14 -11.31 -10.64
C HIS A 42 -5.69 -9.97 -10.04
N TYR A 43 -5.19 -9.05 -10.87
CA TYR A 43 -4.62 -7.76 -10.46
C TYR A 43 -5.57 -6.59 -10.71
N MET A 44 -6.87 -6.86 -10.89
CA MET A 44 -7.87 -5.82 -11.05
C MET A 44 -9.26 -6.22 -10.57
N PHE A 45 -9.99 -5.22 -10.08
CA PHE A 45 -11.44 -5.27 -9.97
C PHE A 45 -12.02 -4.31 -11.01
N THR A 46 -12.88 -4.82 -11.89
CA THR A 46 -13.46 -4.03 -12.97
C THR A 46 -14.93 -4.38 -13.19
N ASP A 47 -15.75 -3.34 -13.42
CA ASP A 47 -17.19 -3.46 -13.69
C ASP A 47 -17.93 -4.25 -12.59
N ARG A 48 -17.68 -3.89 -11.33
CA ARG A 48 -18.21 -4.58 -10.13
C ARG A 48 -19.29 -3.73 -9.46
N GLN A 49 -20.36 -4.37 -8.98
CA GLN A 49 -21.48 -3.65 -8.36
C GLN A 49 -22.10 -4.40 -7.18
N ASN A 50 -22.44 -3.67 -6.11
CA ASN A 50 -23.21 -4.17 -4.96
C ASN A 50 -22.60 -5.41 -4.29
N GLU A 51 -21.29 -5.40 -4.08
CA GLU A 51 -20.57 -6.57 -3.58
C GLU A 51 -19.36 -6.20 -2.72
N THR A 52 -18.91 -7.19 -1.95
CA THR A 52 -17.69 -7.12 -1.16
C THR A 52 -16.57 -7.88 -1.88
N LEU A 53 -15.45 -7.19 -2.09
CA LEU A 53 -14.29 -7.66 -2.83
C LEU A 53 -13.09 -7.70 -1.91
N VAL A 54 -12.32 -8.80 -1.95
CA VAL A 54 -11.19 -9.00 -1.04
C VAL A 54 -9.96 -9.52 -1.78
N LYS A 55 -8.81 -8.94 -1.46
CA LYS A 55 -7.47 -9.51 -1.67
C LYS A 55 -6.83 -9.70 -0.32
N TYR A 56 -6.36 -10.91 -0.04
CA TYR A 56 -5.78 -11.31 1.23
C TYR A 56 -4.27 -11.07 1.25
N PRO A 57 -3.65 -11.12 2.45
CA PRO A 57 -2.20 -11.09 2.56
C PRO A 57 -1.55 -12.16 1.68
N GLY A 58 -0.58 -11.75 0.87
CA GLY A 58 0.13 -12.62 -0.06
C GLY A 58 -0.57 -12.89 -1.40
N ASP A 59 -1.75 -12.30 -1.67
CA ASP A 59 -2.41 -12.44 -2.98
C ASP A 59 -1.72 -11.58 -4.06
N LEU A 60 -1.22 -10.40 -3.68
CA LEU A 60 -0.66 -9.39 -4.59
C LEU A 60 0.85 -9.30 -4.49
N ASN A 61 1.46 -9.51 -3.32
CA ASN A 61 2.92 -9.49 -3.08
C ASN A 61 3.62 -8.28 -3.74
N GLY A 62 3.12 -7.07 -3.50
CA GLY A 62 3.73 -5.85 -4.01
C GLY A 62 3.54 -5.61 -5.51
N GLN A 63 2.64 -6.33 -6.20
CA GLN A 63 2.32 -6.02 -7.60
C GLN A 63 1.40 -4.79 -7.74
N GLN A 64 1.31 -4.26 -8.96
CA GLN A 64 0.35 -3.23 -9.30
C GLN A 64 -1.09 -3.76 -9.23
N PHE A 65 -2.03 -2.92 -8.80
CA PHE A 65 -3.45 -3.23 -8.78
C PHE A 65 -4.30 -2.14 -9.43
N MET A 66 -5.48 -2.51 -9.94
CA MET A 66 -6.43 -1.56 -10.54
C MET A 66 -7.84 -1.78 -10.01
N ILE A 67 -8.53 -0.69 -9.66
CA ILE A 67 -9.96 -0.66 -9.36
C ILE A 67 -10.59 0.25 -10.41
N ASN A 68 -11.53 -0.25 -11.20
CA ASN A 68 -12.07 0.49 -12.33
C ASN A 68 -13.57 0.25 -12.50
N LYS A 69 -14.38 1.31 -12.51
CA LYS A 69 -15.84 1.21 -12.68
C LYS A 69 -16.50 0.28 -11.64
N CYS A 70 -16.14 0.45 -10.38
CA CYS A 70 -16.85 -0.22 -9.28
C CYS A 70 -17.91 0.72 -8.69
N GLU A 71 -19.07 0.18 -8.34
CA GLU A 71 -20.19 0.96 -7.78
C GLU A 71 -20.81 0.25 -6.58
N ASN A 72 -21.07 0.96 -5.48
CA ASN A 72 -21.72 0.39 -4.29
C ASN A 72 -20.95 -0.83 -3.72
N CYS A 73 -19.62 -0.79 -3.75
CA CYS A 73 -18.77 -1.90 -3.32
C CYS A 73 -18.01 -1.61 -2.03
N ASP A 74 -17.76 -2.68 -1.27
CA ASP A 74 -16.78 -2.72 -0.19
C ASP A 74 -15.53 -3.44 -0.69
N ILE A 75 -14.42 -2.73 -0.83
CA ILE A 75 -13.20 -3.26 -1.41
C ILE A 75 -12.11 -3.32 -0.34
N TRP A 76 -11.57 -4.51 -0.11
CA TRP A 76 -10.55 -4.78 0.89
C TRP A 76 -9.29 -5.32 0.22
N ILE A 77 -8.27 -4.48 0.09
CA ILE A 77 -6.94 -4.90 -0.37
C ILE A 77 -6.04 -5.05 0.86
N LEU A 78 -6.00 -6.25 1.44
CA LEU A 78 -5.26 -6.59 2.65
C LEU A 78 -3.84 -7.09 2.33
N ASP A 79 -3.21 -6.47 1.33
CA ASP A 79 -1.85 -6.81 0.92
C ASP A 79 -1.08 -5.56 0.50
N ASN A 80 0.25 -5.68 0.47
CA ASN A 80 1.07 -4.60 -0.05
C ASN A 80 1.01 -4.54 -1.59
N THR A 81 1.11 -3.34 -2.13
CA THR A 81 1.04 -3.08 -3.58
C THR A 81 2.16 -2.15 -4.03
N ALA A 82 2.57 -2.23 -5.29
CA ALA A 82 3.53 -1.26 -5.85
C ALA A 82 2.82 0.08 -6.13
N THR A 83 1.69 0.03 -6.82
CA THR A 83 0.86 1.18 -7.16
C THR A 83 -0.58 0.74 -7.37
N VAL A 84 -1.54 1.62 -7.07
CA VAL A 84 -2.96 1.38 -7.30
C VAL A 84 -3.58 2.54 -8.08
N SER A 85 -4.24 2.22 -9.18
CA SER A 85 -5.09 3.16 -9.91
C SER A 85 -6.56 2.88 -9.64
N ILE A 86 -7.30 3.90 -9.22
CA ILE A 86 -8.73 3.85 -8.94
C ILE A 86 -9.44 4.78 -9.91
N ASP A 87 -10.25 4.21 -10.79
CA ASP A 87 -10.86 4.90 -11.92
C ASP A 87 -12.37 4.75 -11.90
N LYS A 88 -13.11 5.85 -12.16
CA LYS A 88 -14.56 5.81 -12.45
C LYS A 88 -15.37 5.05 -11.38
N THR A 89 -14.96 5.16 -10.13
CA THR A 89 -15.50 4.37 -9.02
C THR A 89 -16.36 5.27 -8.15
N THR A 90 -17.57 4.82 -7.82
CA THR A 90 -18.60 5.65 -7.18
C THR A 90 -19.26 4.93 -6.01
N ASN A 91 -19.53 5.65 -4.92
CA ASN A 91 -20.24 5.14 -3.76
C ASN A 91 -19.60 3.85 -3.18
N CYS A 92 -18.27 3.84 -3.08
CA CYS A 92 -17.50 2.69 -2.61
C CYS A 92 -16.77 2.99 -1.31
N ARG A 93 -16.59 1.95 -0.50
CA ARG A 93 -15.70 1.98 0.67
C ARG A 93 -14.48 1.13 0.37
N ILE A 94 -13.29 1.69 0.53
CA ILE A 94 -12.05 1.06 0.06
C ILE A 94 -11.01 1.06 1.17
N TYR A 95 -10.57 -0.13 1.56
CA TYR A 95 -9.37 -0.32 2.36
C TYR A 95 -8.21 -0.70 1.43
N LEU A 96 -7.12 0.06 1.49
CA LEU A 96 -5.89 -0.20 0.75
C LEU A 96 -4.73 -0.39 1.72
N GLY A 97 -4.17 -1.61 1.72
CA GLY A 97 -2.93 -1.91 2.39
C GLY A 97 -1.76 -1.06 1.88
N PRO A 98 -0.57 -1.18 2.52
CA PRO A 98 0.60 -0.37 2.20
C PRO A 98 0.96 -0.37 0.72
N CYS A 99 0.93 0.82 0.11
CA CYS A 99 1.31 1.04 -1.27
C CYS A 99 2.71 1.68 -1.34
N GLU A 100 3.68 0.97 -1.89
CA GLU A 100 5.09 1.38 -1.98
C GLU A 100 5.27 2.73 -2.68
N SER A 101 4.57 2.94 -3.80
CA SER A 101 4.72 4.14 -4.61
C SER A 101 3.52 5.06 -4.53
N SER A 102 2.47 4.80 -5.31
CA SER A 102 1.41 5.79 -5.51
C SER A 102 0.01 5.22 -5.59
N LEU A 103 -0.90 5.95 -4.96
CA LEU A 103 -2.34 5.80 -5.12
C LEU A 103 -2.85 6.94 -6.01
N PHE A 104 -3.55 6.59 -7.08
CA PHE A 104 -4.09 7.58 -8.00
C PHE A 104 -5.59 7.37 -8.25
N PHE A 105 -6.39 8.33 -7.78
CA PHE A 105 -7.84 8.35 -7.95
C PHE A 105 -8.22 9.27 -9.12
N ARG A 106 -9.04 8.79 -10.05
CA ARG A 106 -9.49 9.55 -11.23
C ARG A 106 -10.97 9.36 -11.48
N ASN A 107 -11.71 10.46 -11.68
CA ASN A 107 -13.15 10.41 -11.99
C ASN A 107 -13.95 9.62 -10.95
N CYS A 108 -13.65 9.80 -9.66
CA CYS A 108 -14.29 9.06 -8.58
C CYS A 108 -15.21 9.95 -7.74
N SER A 109 -16.29 9.40 -7.21
CA SER A 109 -17.17 10.16 -6.32
C SER A 109 -17.68 9.34 -5.15
N ASP A 110 -18.04 10.03 -4.07
CA ASP A 110 -18.74 9.41 -2.93
C ASP A 110 -17.94 8.25 -2.32
N LEU A 111 -16.63 8.45 -2.14
CA LEU A 111 -15.74 7.41 -1.61
C LEU A 111 -15.48 7.59 -0.11
N LYS A 112 -15.34 6.48 0.60
CA LYS A 112 -14.64 6.43 1.90
C LYS A 112 -13.42 5.53 1.77
N VAL A 113 -12.24 6.07 1.99
CA VAL A 113 -10.98 5.37 1.71
C VAL A 113 -10.08 5.38 2.94
N ILE A 114 -9.63 4.21 3.35
CA ILE A 114 -8.58 4.03 4.36
C ILE A 114 -7.34 3.54 3.62
N ALA A 115 -6.25 4.30 3.63
CA ALA A 115 -5.09 3.96 2.79
C ALA A 115 -3.74 4.44 3.34
N ALA A 116 -2.70 3.67 3.08
CA ALA A 116 -1.30 4.02 3.37
C ALA A 116 -0.46 3.98 2.09
N CYS A 117 0.26 5.06 1.80
CA CYS A 117 1.09 5.15 0.59
C CYS A 117 2.29 6.10 0.72
N GLN A 118 3.21 6.05 -0.23
CA GLN A 118 4.25 7.09 -0.34
C GLN A 118 3.71 8.37 -0.99
N GLN A 119 2.94 8.25 -2.09
CA GLN A 119 2.38 9.38 -2.83
C GLN A 119 0.87 9.20 -3.04
N PHE A 120 0.11 10.26 -2.76
CA PHE A 120 -1.33 10.29 -2.97
C PHE A 120 -1.69 11.34 -4.00
N ARG A 121 -2.51 10.97 -4.99
CA ARG A 121 -2.99 11.87 -6.04
C ARG A 121 -4.46 11.66 -6.32
N THR A 122 -5.19 12.74 -6.53
CA THR A 122 -6.55 12.70 -7.09
C THR A 122 -6.67 13.63 -8.29
N ARG A 123 -7.53 13.23 -9.23
CA ARG A 123 -7.99 14.10 -10.31
C ARG A 123 -9.47 13.88 -10.58
N ASP A 124 -10.23 14.95 -10.82
CA ASP A 124 -11.65 14.83 -11.19
C ASP A 124 -12.46 14.04 -10.13
N CYS A 125 -12.20 14.25 -8.84
CA CYS A 125 -12.87 13.54 -7.75
C CYS A 125 -13.81 14.45 -6.96
N THR A 126 -14.91 13.90 -6.42
CA THR A 126 -15.88 14.71 -5.68
C THR A 126 -16.47 13.98 -4.49
N ASN A 127 -16.58 14.67 -3.35
CA ASN A 127 -17.20 14.12 -2.13
C ASN A 127 -16.51 12.83 -1.65
N CYS A 128 -15.20 12.91 -1.38
CA CYS A 128 -14.41 11.75 -0.97
C CYS A 128 -13.77 11.97 0.41
N ASP A 129 -13.86 10.95 1.25
CA ASP A 129 -13.27 10.91 2.60
C ASP A 129 -12.04 10.02 2.60
N PHE A 130 -10.92 10.53 3.11
CA PHE A 130 -9.65 9.82 3.20
C PHE A 130 -9.14 9.77 4.63
N MET A 131 -9.02 8.57 5.15
CA MET A 131 -8.26 8.24 6.35
C MET A 131 -6.87 7.79 5.89
N LEU A 132 -5.94 8.74 5.88
CA LEU A 132 -4.74 8.67 5.03
C LEU A 132 -3.46 8.61 5.85
N PHE A 133 -2.55 7.74 5.42
CA PHE A 133 -1.13 7.84 5.69
C PHE A 133 -0.44 8.14 4.35
N CYS A 134 0.35 9.21 4.30
CA CYS A 134 1.10 9.57 3.11
C CYS A 134 2.48 10.09 3.49
N MET A 135 3.55 9.54 2.92
CA MET A 135 4.92 10.00 3.23
C MET A 135 5.24 11.38 2.64
N THR A 136 4.44 11.84 1.68
CA THR A 136 4.59 13.12 0.99
C THR A 136 3.28 13.92 1.07
N ALA A 137 3.34 15.21 0.72
CA ALA A 137 2.16 16.07 0.62
C ALA A 137 1.11 15.46 -0.34
N PRO A 138 -0.11 15.12 0.12
CA PRO A 138 -1.16 14.62 -0.74
C PRO A 138 -1.57 15.66 -1.78
N ILE A 139 -1.76 15.24 -3.02
CA ILE A 139 -2.07 16.14 -4.13
C ILE A 139 -3.53 15.95 -4.58
N ILE A 140 -4.24 17.06 -4.74
CA ILE A 140 -5.55 17.09 -5.41
C ILE A 140 -5.51 17.99 -6.64
N GLU A 141 -6.24 17.60 -7.68
CA GLU A 141 -6.41 18.36 -8.93
C GLU A 141 -7.85 18.22 -9.40
N ALA A 142 -8.46 19.31 -9.88
CA ALA A 142 -9.82 19.37 -10.43
C ALA A 142 -10.85 18.59 -9.58
N SER A 143 -10.69 18.63 -8.26
CA SER A 143 -11.46 17.84 -7.31
C SER A 143 -12.11 18.78 -6.30
N ASP A 144 -13.23 18.37 -5.71
CA ASP A 144 -13.97 19.18 -4.74
C ASP A 144 -14.56 18.35 -3.59
N SER A 145 -14.81 18.99 -2.44
CA SER A 145 -15.39 18.35 -1.26
C SER A 145 -14.54 17.15 -0.79
N MET A 146 -13.22 17.32 -0.77
CA MET A 146 -12.24 16.29 -0.37
C MET A 146 -11.95 16.41 1.14
N ARG A 147 -12.15 15.35 1.92
CA ARG A 147 -12.02 15.42 3.39
C ARG A 147 -10.96 14.45 3.89
N PHE A 148 -10.03 14.93 4.72
CA PHE A 148 -8.88 14.15 5.17
C PHE A 148 -8.85 13.99 6.69
N THR A 149 -8.39 12.83 7.16
CA THR A 149 -8.05 12.54 8.56
C THR A 149 -6.84 11.60 8.61
N CYS A 150 -6.14 11.56 9.75
CA CYS A 150 -5.03 10.64 9.95
C CYS A 150 -5.49 9.19 9.84
N PHE A 151 -4.68 8.35 9.19
CA PHE A 151 -4.84 6.90 9.21
C PHE A 151 -4.98 6.37 10.64
N ASN A 152 -5.99 5.52 10.85
CA ASN A 152 -6.26 4.91 12.15
C ASN A 152 -7.02 3.58 11.98
N PHE A 153 -6.32 2.56 11.51
CA PHE A 153 -6.86 1.23 11.27
C PHE A 153 -5.77 0.18 11.49
N SER A 154 -6.13 -1.02 11.94
CA SER A 154 -5.17 -2.09 12.20
C SER A 154 -5.70 -3.45 11.75
N TYR A 155 -4.78 -4.30 11.31
CA TYR A 155 -5.00 -5.73 11.05
C TYR A 155 -3.66 -6.47 11.14
N PHE A 156 -3.71 -7.79 11.27
CA PHE A 156 -2.58 -8.64 11.64
C PHE A 156 -1.32 -8.43 10.78
N SER A 157 -1.48 -8.34 9.47
CA SER A 157 -0.35 -8.26 8.53
C SER A 157 0.18 -6.85 8.29
N LEU A 158 -0.47 -5.79 8.82
CA LEU A 158 -0.19 -4.39 8.45
C LEU A 158 1.27 -3.98 8.68
N THR A 159 1.82 -4.22 9.88
CA THR A 159 3.18 -3.79 10.24
C THR A 159 4.22 -4.36 9.28
N LYS A 160 4.15 -5.68 9.03
CA LYS A 160 5.08 -6.37 8.11
C LYS A 160 4.94 -5.86 6.67
N GLN A 161 3.72 -5.55 6.24
CA GLN A 161 3.48 -5.02 4.91
C GLN A 161 3.97 -3.57 4.75
N MET A 162 3.90 -2.75 5.79
CA MET A 162 4.49 -1.41 5.78
C MET A 162 6.01 -1.48 5.62
N ASP A 163 6.66 -2.37 6.37
CA ASP A 163 8.10 -2.63 6.22
C ASP A 163 8.43 -3.09 4.80
N SER A 164 7.63 -4.01 4.25
CA SER A 164 7.82 -4.54 2.89
C SER A 164 7.63 -3.47 1.80
N ALA A 165 6.75 -2.50 2.03
CA ALA A 165 6.50 -1.37 1.15
C ALA A 165 7.44 -0.17 1.41
N GLY A 166 8.36 -0.28 2.38
CA GLY A 166 9.30 0.79 2.73
C GLY A 166 8.65 2.02 3.35
N LEU A 167 7.46 1.87 3.95
CA LEU A 167 6.72 2.96 4.59
C LEU A 167 7.12 3.09 6.06
N ASP A 168 7.82 4.18 6.41
CA ASP A 168 8.14 4.50 7.81
C ASP A 168 6.89 5.06 8.53
N PRO A 169 6.35 4.38 9.57
CA PRO A 169 5.12 4.81 10.25
C PRO A 169 5.18 6.23 10.85
N PHE A 170 6.37 6.77 11.09
CA PHE A 170 6.57 8.11 11.66
C PHE A 170 6.68 9.22 10.60
N THR A 171 6.78 8.86 9.32
CA THR A 171 6.82 9.81 8.20
C THR A 171 5.43 9.94 7.58
N ASN A 172 4.58 10.78 8.19
CA ASN A 172 3.18 10.94 7.79
C ASN A 172 2.79 12.42 7.59
N CYS A 173 2.61 12.80 6.33
CA CYS A 173 2.26 14.14 5.84
C CYS A 173 0.79 14.24 5.39
N TRP A 174 -0.10 13.36 5.87
CA TRP A 174 -1.52 13.32 5.46
C TRP A 174 -2.26 14.66 5.55
N TYR A 175 -1.77 15.60 6.35
CA TYR A 175 -2.38 16.91 6.59
C TYR A 175 -1.85 18.03 5.66
N ASP A 176 -0.78 17.81 4.91
CA ASP A 176 -0.14 18.84 4.06
C ASP A 176 -0.67 18.77 2.62
N ILE A 177 -1.95 19.15 2.43
CA ILE A 177 -2.64 18.97 1.15
C ILE A 177 -2.24 20.06 0.14
N TYR A 178 -1.73 19.64 -1.02
CA TYR A 178 -1.46 20.51 -2.16
C TYR A 178 -2.60 20.46 -3.19
N ASP A 179 -3.27 21.60 -3.38
CA ASP A 179 -4.34 21.78 -4.37
C ASP A 179 -3.84 22.51 -5.62
N PHE A 180 -3.77 21.78 -6.75
CA PHE A 180 -3.36 22.33 -8.05
C PHE A 180 -4.32 23.41 -8.57
N ASN A 181 -5.59 23.37 -8.17
CA ASN A 181 -6.65 24.24 -8.66
C ASN A 181 -7.07 25.26 -7.61
N LYS A 182 -6.20 25.57 -6.63
CA LYS A 182 -6.47 26.49 -5.52
C LYS A 182 -7.29 27.72 -5.93
N GLY A 183 -8.45 27.87 -5.32
CA GLY A 183 -9.36 29.00 -5.50
C GLY A 183 -9.40 29.94 -4.30
N SER A 184 -10.45 30.75 -4.20
CA SER A 184 -10.72 31.58 -3.02
C SER A 184 -11.10 30.77 -1.77
N LYS A 185 -11.58 29.55 -1.98
CA LYS A 185 -11.90 28.58 -0.93
C LYS A 185 -11.13 27.29 -1.21
N PRO A 186 -10.68 26.57 -0.17
CA PRO A 186 -10.07 25.27 -0.37
C PRO A 186 -11.13 24.27 -0.86
N HIS A 187 -10.73 23.40 -1.79
CA HIS A 187 -11.54 22.28 -2.25
C HIS A 187 -11.47 21.06 -1.31
N TRP A 188 -10.81 21.24 -0.17
CA TRP A 188 -10.57 20.21 0.82
C TRP A 188 -10.76 20.75 2.24
N SER A 189 -10.98 19.83 3.18
CA SER A 189 -11.02 20.14 4.60
C SER A 189 -10.52 18.95 5.43
N PHE A 190 -10.33 19.16 6.73
CA PHE A 190 -10.12 18.05 7.66
C PHE A 190 -11.44 17.56 8.24
N ILE A 191 -11.53 16.27 8.54
CA ILE A 191 -12.67 15.68 9.24
C ILE A 191 -12.50 16.00 10.73
N THR A 192 -13.45 16.77 11.28
CA THR A 192 -13.43 17.24 12.67
C THR A 192 -14.81 17.05 13.32
N PRO A 193 -14.91 16.33 14.46
CA PRO A 193 -13.84 15.56 15.09
C PRO A 193 -13.40 14.38 14.19
N PRO A 194 -12.13 13.93 14.28
CA PRO A 194 -11.67 12.77 13.54
C PRO A 194 -12.36 11.49 14.04
N PRO A 195 -12.58 10.49 13.18
CA PRO A 195 -13.11 9.18 13.60
C PRO A 195 -12.19 8.52 14.64
N LEU A 196 -12.77 7.82 15.61
CA LEU A 196 -12.02 7.10 16.65
C LEU A 196 -11.31 5.88 16.09
N SER A 197 -11.85 5.30 15.01
CA SER A 197 -11.30 4.16 14.29
C SER A 197 -11.87 4.12 12.87
N GLY A 198 -11.11 3.58 11.92
CA GLY A 198 -11.65 3.29 10.59
C GLY A 198 -12.78 2.26 10.58
N ASN A 199 -13.01 1.54 11.69
CA ASN A 199 -14.21 0.69 11.88
C ASN A 199 -15.53 1.49 11.79
N GLU A 200 -15.51 2.80 12.01
CA GLU A 200 -16.68 3.67 11.78
C GLU A 200 -17.02 3.82 10.29
N TRP A 201 -16.05 3.59 9.40
CA TRP A 201 -16.25 3.67 7.95
C TRP A 201 -16.47 2.29 7.35
N MET A 202 -15.64 1.33 7.73
CA MET A 202 -15.60 0.00 7.15
C MET A 202 -15.51 -1.03 8.26
N VAL A 203 -16.52 -1.89 8.34
CA VAL A 203 -16.49 -3.05 9.23
C VAL A 203 -16.03 -4.25 8.42
N PRO A 204 -14.97 -4.96 8.84
CA PRO A 204 -14.56 -6.19 8.18
C PRO A 204 -15.73 -7.16 8.01
N PRO A 205 -15.90 -7.77 6.84
CA PRO A 205 -16.97 -8.75 6.66
C PRO A 205 -16.73 -9.95 7.60
N THR A 206 -17.80 -10.45 8.21
CA THR A 206 -17.71 -11.32 9.40
C THR A 206 -17.30 -12.77 9.12
N SER A 207 -17.19 -13.16 7.86
CA SER A 207 -16.75 -14.50 7.44
C SER A 207 -16.85 -14.60 5.92
N ASP A 208 -15.73 -14.77 5.23
CA ASP A 208 -15.73 -15.69 4.10
C ASP A 208 -16.04 -17.11 4.61
N GLU A 209 -16.45 -18.04 3.74
CA GLU A 209 -16.85 -19.40 4.15
C GLU A 209 -15.74 -20.11 4.95
N GLU A 210 -14.49 -19.67 4.78
CA GLU A 210 -13.29 -20.17 5.45
C GLU A 210 -12.90 -19.41 6.74
N GLY A 211 -13.57 -18.31 7.09
CA GLY A 211 -13.31 -17.51 8.31
C GLY A 211 -11.96 -16.77 8.33
N LYS A 212 -11.29 -16.65 7.18
CA LYS A 212 -9.96 -16.03 7.03
C LYS A 212 -10.00 -14.53 7.29
N ILE A 213 -11.08 -13.84 6.94
CA ILE A 213 -11.21 -12.39 7.15
C ILE A 213 -11.17 -12.06 8.63
N THR A 214 -12.00 -12.70 9.45
CA THR A 214 -12.12 -12.40 10.89
C THR A 214 -10.81 -12.59 11.64
N ALA A 215 -9.98 -13.56 11.23
CA ALA A 215 -8.66 -13.80 11.82
C ALA A 215 -7.67 -12.65 11.58
N GLU A 216 -7.79 -11.91 10.47
CA GLU A 216 -6.91 -10.78 10.18
C GLU A 216 -7.23 -9.55 11.04
N PHE A 217 -8.47 -9.36 11.47
CA PHE A 217 -8.93 -8.15 12.18
C PHE A 217 -9.06 -8.34 13.69
N ASP A 218 -8.04 -8.90 14.32
CA ASP A 218 -7.93 -8.93 15.78
C ASP A 218 -7.82 -7.50 16.34
N GLN A 219 -8.88 -7.06 17.03
CA GLN A 219 -8.99 -5.73 17.62
C GLN A 219 -7.98 -5.45 18.74
N SER A 220 -7.27 -6.48 19.23
CA SER A 220 -6.20 -6.30 20.21
C SER A 220 -4.89 -5.81 19.58
N ILE A 221 -4.76 -5.87 18.25
CA ILE A 221 -3.55 -5.46 17.53
C ILE A 221 -3.56 -3.94 17.35
N PRO A 222 -2.63 -3.19 17.98
CA PRO A 222 -2.58 -1.74 17.86
C PRO A 222 -2.18 -1.31 16.44
N CYS A 223 -2.66 -0.14 16.01
CA CYS A 223 -2.23 0.44 14.75
C CYS A 223 -0.73 0.80 14.82
N PRO A 224 0.11 0.38 13.84
CA PRO A 224 1.53 0.72 13.85
C PRO A 224 1.80 2.20 13.50
N ILE A 225 0.82 2.89 12.90
CA ILE A 225 0.90 4.31 12.56
C ILE A 225 0.39 5.13 13.74
N PRO A 226 1.24 5.98 14.37
CA PRO A 226 0.79 6.87 15.42
C PRO A 226 -0.25 7.84 14.87
N PHE A 227 -1.36 7.99 15.58
CA PHE A 227 -2.33 9.03 15.26
C PHE A 227 -1.71 10.41 15.46
N SER A 228 -1.83 11.28 14.46
CA SER A 228 -1.42 12.67 14.55
C SER A 228 -2.58 13.59 14.21
N VAL A 229 -2.62 14.78 14.84
CA VAL A 229 -3.63 15.81 14.55
C VAL A 229 -3.24 16.70 13.37
N GLY A 230 -1.98 16.65 12.92
CA GLY A 230 -1.48 17.47 11.83
C GLY A 230 -1.78 18.96 12.04
N GLU A 231 -2.23 19.61 10.97
CA GLU A 231 -2.74 20.99 11.01
C GLU A 231 -4.23 21.12 11.40
N ALA A 232 -4.91 20.01 11.71
CA ALA A 232 -6.35 20.04 12.01
C ALA A 232 -6.67 20.72 13.36
N GLU A 233 -5.71 20.78 14.28
CA GLU A 233 -5.84 21.44 15.58
C GLU A 233 -4.84 22.60 15.73
N LYS A 234 -5.07 23.71 15.02
CA LYS A 234 -4.34 24.96 15.27
C LYS A 234 -4.88 25.62 16.55
N GLY A 235 -4.01 25.93 17.52
CA GLY A 235 -4.38 26.71 18.72
C GLY A 235 -3.81 26.25 20.07
N ARG A 236 -2.78 25.38 20.11
CA ARG A 236 -2.12 25.02 21.38
C ARG A 236 -0.95 25.97 21.70
N ASP A 237 -0.92 26.50 22.92
CA ASP A 237 0.07 27.49 23.37
C ASP A 237 1.45 26.91 23.74
N SER A 238 1.57 25.58 23.81
CA SER A 238 2.83 24.91 24.16
C SER A 238 3.13 23.74 23.22
N THR A 239 4.39 23.63 22.82
CA THR A 239 4.92 22.53 22.00
C THR A 239 6.04 21.84 22.78
N CYS A 240 6.06 20.51 22.73
CA CYS A 240 7.15 19.69 23.26
C CYS A 240 7.71 18.84 22.12
N CYS A 241 9.04 18.64 22.10
CA CYS A 241 9.72 17.80 21.11
C CYS A 241 10.45 16.67 21.84
N ALA A 242 10.27 15.44 21.38
CA ALA A 242 11.00 14.27 21.84
C ALA A 242 11.78 13.65 20.68
N ILE A 243 13.08 13.41 20.87
CA ILE A 243 13.95 12.75 19.90
C ILE A 243 14.29 11.37 20.45
N VAL A 244 13.96 10.33 19.69
CA VAL A 244 14.14 8.93 20.10
C VAL A 244 15.13 8.26 19.16
N PRO A 245 16.29 7.77 19.66
CA PRO A 245 17.25 7.07 18.82
C PRO A 245 16.66 5.80 18.20
N ARG A 246 16.99 5.53 16.93
CA ARG A 246 16.53 4.31 16.21
C ARG A 246 16.92 3.01 16.91
N SER A 247 18.00 3.00 17.70
CA SER A 247 18.41 1.85 18.53
C SER A 247 17.40 1.49 19.63
N MET A 248 16.41 2.34 19.90
CA MET A 248 15.30 2.10 20.82
C MET A 248 14.00 1.75 20.05
N ALA A 249 14.08 1.09 18.88
CA ALA A 249 12.92 0.81 18.03
C ALA A 249 11.77 0.05 18.74
N GLU A 250 12.05 -0.89 19.66
CA GLU A 250 11.02 -1.53 20.50
C GLU A 250 10.27 -0.51 21.39
N SER A 251 10.89 0.63 21.67
CA SER A 251 10.27 1.74 22.40
C SER A 251 9.30 2.53 21.53
N LEU A 252 9.31 2.42 20.19
CA LEU A 252 8.43 3.21 19.32
C LEU A 252 6.96 2.77 19.42
N LEU A 253 6.68 1.46 19.44
CA LEU A 253 5.34 0.94 19.75
C LEU A 253 4.89 1.36 21.16
N THR A 254 5.82 1.36 22.12
CA THR A 254 5.57 1.82 23.49
C THR A 254 5.29 3.34 23.54
N ILE A 255 5.97 4.14 22.71
CA ILE A 255 5.77 5.58 22.58
C ILE A 255 4.41 5.85 21.94
N SER A 256 4.07 5.17 20.83
CA SER A 256 2.76 5.27 20.19
C SER A 256 1.64 4.94 21.19
N ALA A 257 1.76 3.84 21.94
CA ALA A 257 0.79 3.47 22.97
C ALA A 257 0.68 4.49 24.11
N LYS A 258 1.78 5.18 24.47
CA LYS A 258 1.75 6.27 25.46
C LYS A 258 1.12 7.54 24.89
N LEU A 259 1.41 7.90 23.65
CA LEU A 259 0.81 9.05 22.97
C LEU A 259 -0.70 8.86 22.80
N GLU A 260 -1.15 7.63 22.56
CA GLU A 260 -2.56 7.30 22.40
C GLU A 260 -3.33 7.39 23.72
N LYS A 261 -2.74 6.99 24.85
CA LYS A 261 -3.32 7.21 26.19
C LYS A 261 -3.54 8.70 26.49
N VAL A 262 -2.58 9.54 26.14
CA VAL A 262 -2.68 11.00 26.31
C VAL A 262 -3.77 11.62 25.42
N ARG A 263 -4.19 10.97 24.33
CA ARG A 263 -5.28 11.45 23.46
C ARG A 263 -6.67 11.19 24.04
N VAL A 264 -6.83 10.07 24.74
CA VAL A 264 -8.15 9.58 25.21
C VAL A 264 -8.54 10.21 26.55
N ASP A 265 -7.57 10.72 27.32
CA ASP A 265 -7.75 11.48 28.55
C ASP A 265 -7.98 12.99 28.27
#